data_AF-A0AB35N1M4-F1
#
_entry.id   AF-A0AB35N1M4-F1
#
_cell.length_a   1.000
_cell.length_b   1.000
_cell.length_c   1.000
_cell.angle_alpha   90.00
_cell.angle_beta   90.00
_cell.angle_gamma   90.00
#
_symmetry.space_group_name_H-M   'P 1'
#
loop_
_entity.id
_entity.type
_entity.pdbx_description
1 polymer ?
#
loop_
_entity_poly.entity_id
_entity_poly.type
_entity_poly.pdbx_seq_one_letter_code
_entity_poly.pdbx_strand_id
1 'polypeptide(L)'
;MLRDYYEQAQAEVAQGLEATYHISDTVMLLRGERLKNSTKELVVVGLSGDMATGTLAAVEHAKQHGFDSVRAHFYRGGAERFIARRLKLPVHEIERRGDERVLQIRLADMGGRSSSKSRQSNTTTTTNTSSSAAVGRDNTGVMLSGVSDSDINLTMTDHGAMAIAGRTAEEAFDFGTQALRVNESVVGDSLNMVDNSLHVVDNTVDEAFGFGASALEEQSEVSQYAIDSIKSMAGQQTETTKAAIALADGAKSREQTGTSESDNSMLKKLSLTMGIIGTIITIGVLMAGRSS
;
A
#
# COMPACT_ATOMS: atom_id res chain seq x y z
N MET A 1 -36.16 -5.13 6.33
CA MET A 1 -35.81 -5.17 4.90
C MET A 1 -34.81 -6.27 4.57
N LEU A 2 -33.56 -6.29 5.06
CA LEU A 2 -32.61 -7.40 4.78
C LEU A 2 -32.81 -8.63 5.69
N ARG A 3 -33.17 -8.40 6.95
CA ARG A 3 -33.36 -9.44 7.98
C ARG A 3 -34.61 -10.30 7.71
N ASP A 4 -35.70 -9.65 7.32
CA ASP A 4 -36.95 -10.34 6.96
C ASP A 4 -36.80 -11.23 5.72
N TYR A 5 -35.92 -10.83 4.78
CA TYR A 5 -35.58 -11.62 3.60
C TYR A 5 -34.73 -12.85 3.94
N TYR A 6 -33.80 -12.70 4.89
CA TYR A 6 -32.99 -13.81 5.40
C TYR A 6 -33.84 -14.87 6.12
N GLU A 7 -34.80 -14.43 6.95
CA GLU A 7 -35.71 -15.34 7.66
C GLU A 7 -36.68 -16.06 6.71
N GLN A 8 -37.15 -15.38 5.65
CA GLN A 8 -37.96 -16.00 4.58
C GLN A 8 -37.14 -17.01 3.76
N ALA A 9 -35.95 -16.64 3.30
CA ALA A 9 -35.04 -17.54 2.59
C ALA A 9 -34.69 -18.80 3.41
N GLN A 10 -34.44 -18.64 4.72
CA GLN A 10 -34.14 -19.76 5.59
C GLN A 10 -35.35 -20.71 5.76
N ALA A 11 -36.58 -20.17 5.80
CA ALA A 11 -37.80 -20.95 5.85
C ALA A 11 -38.09 -21.68 4.52
N GLU A 12 -37.83 -21.04 3.38
CA GLU A 12 -38.05 -21.62 2.04
C GLU A 12 -37.01 -22.71 1.70
N VAL A 13 -35.76 -22.54 2.14
CA VAL A 13 -34.71 -23.59 2.08
C VAL A 13 -35.08 -24.77 2.98
N ALA A 14 -35.57 -24.52 4.20
CA ALA A 14 -36.01 -25.58 5.11
C ALA A 14 -37.22 -26.37 4.59
N GLN A 15 -38.03 -25.76 3.71
CA GLN A 15 -39.17 -26.38 3.04
C GLN A 15 -38.79 -27.07 1.71
N GLY A 16 -37.52 -26.98 1.29
CA GLY A 16 -37.02 -27.58 0.04
C GLY A 16 -37.46 -26.87 -1.23
N LEU A 17 -37.99 -25.64 -1.13
CA LEU A 17 -38.42 -24.82 -2.26
C LEU A 17 -37.26 -24.04 -2.88
N GLU A 18 -36.23 -23.73 -2.07
CA GLU A 18 -35.01 -23.05 -2.49
C GLU A 18 -33.78 -23.91 -2.16
N ALA A 19 -32.79 -23.87 -3.03
CA ALA A 19 -31.52 -24.58 -2.85
C ALA A 19 -30.39 -23.57 -2.65
N THR A 20 -29.61 -23.77 -1.60
CA THR A 20 -28.34 -23.06 -1.42
C THR A 20 -27.28 -23.74 -2.28
N TYR A 21 -26.66 -22.98 -3.18
CA TYR A 21 -25.58 -23.45 -4.03
C TYR A 21 -24.29 -22.73 -3.65
N HIS A 22 -23.26 -23.51 -3.34
CA HIS A 22 -21.98 -23.02 -2.87
C HIS A 22 -20.89 -23.35 -3.88
N ILE A 23 -20.12 -22.35 -4.30
CA ILE A 23 -18.97 -22.51 -5.17
C ILE A 23 -17.84 -21.58 -4.74
N SER A 24 -16.70 -22.15 -4.34
CA SER A 24 -15.58 -21.41 -3.74
C SER A 24 -16.07 -20.49 -2.61
N ASP A 25 -15.83 -19.18 -2.65
CA ASP A 25 -16.31 -18.22 -1.66
C ASP A 25 -17.65 -17.56 -2.03
N THR A 26 -18.36 -18.10 -3.04
CA THR A 26 -19.61 -17.56 -3.55
C THR A 26 -20.79 -18.45 -3.18
N VAL A 27 -21.78 -17.84 -2.53
CA VAL A 27 -23.01 -18.50 -2.10
C VAL A 27 -24.18 -17.91 -2.86
N MET A 28 -25.01 -18.78 -3.43
CA MET A 28 -26.22 -18.40 -4.14
C MET A 28 -27.43 -19.09 -3.54
N LEU A 29 -28.54 -18.36 -3.56
CA LEU A 29 -29.85 -18.89 -3.26
C LEU A 29 -30.61 -19.03 -4.58
N LEU A 30 -30.92 -20.27 -4.95
CA LEU A 30 -31.50 -20.62 -6.23
C LEU A 30 -32.92 -21.16 -6.02
N ARG A 31 -33.85 -20.70 -6.86
CA ARG A 31 -35.22 -21.19 -6.90
C ARG A 31 -35.61 -21.61 -8.31
N GLY A 32 -36.15 -22.80 -8.46
CA GLY A 32 -36.71 -23.25 -9.73
C GLY A 32 -38.17 -22.81 -9.88
N GLU A 33 -38.46 -21.98 -10.87
CA GLU A 33 -39.83 -21.57 -11.21
C GLU A 33 -40.27 -22.19 -12.54
N ARG A 34 -41.55 -22.53 -12.66
CA ARG A 34 -42.14 -22.96 -13.91
C ARG A 34 -43.12 -21.90 -14.40
N LEU A 35 -42.81 -21.30 -15.54
CA LEU A 35 -43.61 -20.25 -16.15
C LEU A 35 -44.87 -20.84 -16.81
N LYS A 36 -45.86 -19.98 -17.08
CA LYS A 36 -47.19 -20.37 -17.64
C LYS A 36 -47.08 -21.09 -19.00
N ASN A 37 -46.02 -20.84 -19.75
CA ASN A 37 -45.67 -21.46 -21.03
C ASN A 37 -44.91 -22.80 -20.86
N SER A 38 -44.87 -23.37 -19.67
CA SER A 38 -44.11 -24.58 -19.31
C SER A 38 -42.58 -24.47 -19.36
N THR A 39 -42.00 -23.29 -19.60
CA THR A 39 -40.54 -23.12 -19.51
C THR A 39 -40.10 -23.11 -18.05
N LYS A 40 -38.97 -23.77 -17.79
CA LYS A 40 -38.33 -23.81 -16.47
C LYS A 40 -37.35 -22.65 -16.37
N GLU A 41 -37.49 -21.83 -15.35
CA GLU A 41 -36.61 -20.71 -15.10
C GLU A 41 -35.90 -20.89 -13.75
N LEU A 42 -34.59 -20.66 -13.73
CA LEU A 42 -33.80 -20.62 -12.51
C LEU A 42 -33.74 -19.18 -12.03
N VAL A 43 -34.31 -18.89 -10.86
CA VAL A 43 -34.28 -17.58 -10.24
C VAL A 43 -33.14 -17.53 -9.22
N VAL A 44 -32.22 -16.58 -9.39
CA VAL A 44 -31.20 -16.25 -8.40
C VAL A 44 -31.80 -15.22 -7.46
N VAL A 45 -32.17 -15.70 -6.28
CA VAL A 45 -32.88 -14.94 -5.24
C VAL A 45 -31.89 -14.11 -4.42
N GLY A 46 -30.69 -14.66 -4.21
CA GLY A 46 -29.59 -13.97 -3.55
C GLY A 46 -28.25 -14.48 -4.04
N LEU A 47 -27.26 -13.58 -4.10
CA LEU A 47 -25.87 -13.90 -4.37
C LEU A 47 -25.00 -13.12 -3.39
N SER A 48 -24.12 -13.83 -2.70
CA SER A 48 -23.09 -13.27 -1.83
C SER A 48 -21.74 -13.83 -2.28
N GLY A 49 -20.79 -12.95 -2.58
CA GLY A 49 -19.49 -13.30 -3.13
C GLY A 49 -19.25 -12.71 -4.52
N ASP A 50 -18.50 -13.42 -5.34
CA ASP A 50 -18.08 -12.91 -6.66
C ASP A 50 -19.20 -13.04 -7.70
N MET A 51 -19.54 -11.91 -8.33
CA MET A 51 -20.61 -11.85 -9.31
C MET A 51 -20.29 -12.65 -10.58
N ALA A 52 -19.03 -12.70 -11.01
CA ALA A 52 -18.65 -13.46 -12.21
C ALA A 52 -18.81 -14.96 -11.98
N THR A 53 -18.22 -15.45 -10.89
CA THR A 53 -18.28 -16.85 -10.47
C THR A 53 -19.72 -17.29 -10.23
N GLY A 54 -20.49 -16.51 -9.47
CA GLY A 54 -21.90 -16.83 -9.22
C GLY A 54 -22.75 -16.82 -10.49
N THR A 55 -22.59 -15.82 -11.38
CA THR A 55 -23.37 -15.79 -12.64
C THR A 55 -23.07 -17.00 -13.52
N LEU A 56 -21.79 -17.36 -13.68
CA LEU A 56 -21.39 -18.53 -14.49
C LEU A 56 -21.90 -19.83 -13.86
N ALA A 57 -21.76 -19.96 -12.54
CA ALA A 57 -22.24 -21.12 -11.80
C ALA A 57 -23.76 -21.29 -11.88
N ALA A 58 -24.53 -20.19 -11.81
CA ALA A 58 -25.98 -20.23 -11.98
C ALA A 58 -26.37 -20.70 -13.39
N VAL A 59 -25.67 -20.23 -14.41
CA VAL A 59 -25.89 -20.66 -15.80
C VAL A 59 -25.52 -22.14 -16.00
N GLU A 60 -24.43 -22.60 -15.41
CA GLU A 60 -24.04 -24.01 -15.46
C GLU A 60 -25.04 -24.90 -14.72
N HIS A 61 -25.46 -24.48 -13.53
CA HIS A 61 -26.49 -25.17 -12.74
C HIS A 61 -27.80 -25.26 -13.53
N ALA A 62 -28.20 -24.18 -14.21
CA ALA A 62 -29.37 -24.15 -15.08
C ALA A 62 -29.26 -25.17 -16.23
N LYS A 63 -28.09 -25.27 -16.88
CA LYS A 63 -27.83 -26.26 -17.95
C LYS A 63 -27.95 -27.69 -17.44
N GLN A 64 -27.30 -28.00 -16.30
CA GLN A 64 -27.25 -29.34 -15.74
C GLN A 64 -28.65 -29.85 -15.32
N HIS A 65 -29.51 -28.95 -14.83
CA HIS A 65 -30.83 -29.30 -14.32
C HIS A 65 -31.97 -29.05 -15.34
N GLY A 66 -31.62 -28.69 -16.57
CA GLY A 66 -32.58 -28.53 -17.67
C GLY A 66 -33.52 -27.34 -17.52
N PHE A 67 -33.01 -26.21 -17.02
CA PHE A 67 -33.70 -24.92 -17.05
C PHE A 67 -33.50 -24.24 -18.40
N ASP A 68 -34.47 -23.43 -18.84
CA ASP A 68 -34.48 -22.71 -20.12
C ASP A 68 -33.87 -21.30 -20.00
N SER A 69 -33.96 -20.70 -18.82
CA SER A 69 -33.43 -19.36 -18.53
C SER A 69 -32.93 -19.23 -17.09
N VAL A 70 -32.06 -18.25 -16.86
CA VAL A 70 -31.67 -17.76 -15.54
C VAL A 70 -32.16 -16.33 -15.39
N ARG A 71 -32.81 -16.01 -14.26
CA ARG A 71 -33.30 -14.67 -13.94
C ARG A 71 -32.75 -14.21 -12.60
N ALA A 72 -32.36 -12.94 -12.51
CA ALA A 72 -31.82 -12.35 -11.30
C ALA A 72 -32.24 -10.88 -11.17
N HIS A 73 -32.40 -10.44 -9.92
CA HIS A 73 -32.81 -9.09 -9.57
C HIS A 73 -31.58 -8.27 -9.14
N PHE A 74 -31.38 -7.11 -9.76
CA PHE A 74 -30.24 -6.24 -9.48
C PHE A 74 -30.69 -4.80 -9.22
N TYR A 75 -30.28 -4.23 -8.09
CA TYR A 75 -30.47 -2.80 -7.79
C TYR A 75 -29.39 -1.89 -8.41
N ARG A 76 -28.35 -2.48 -9.02
CA ARG A 76 -27.21 -1.76 -9.61
C ARG A 76 -27.26 -1.85 -11.14
N GLY A 77 -27.36 -0.71 -11.81
CA GLY A 77 -27.40 -0.63 -13.28
C GLY A 77 -26.14 -1.12 -14.01
N GLY A 78 -25.02 -1.33 -13.29
CA GLY A 78 -23.79 -1.87 -13.88
C GLY A 78 -23.83 -3.37 -14.18
N ALA A 79 -24.76 -4.12 -13.59
CA ALA A 79 -24.79 -5.58 -13.68
C ALA A 79 -25.00 -6.08 -15.11
N GLU A 80 -25.93 -5.49 -15.86
CA GLU A 80 -26.19 -5.84 -17.27
C GLU A 80 -24.93 -5.65 -18.12
N ARG A 81 -24.28 -4.48 -18.01
CA ARG A 81 -23.04 -4.18 -18.75
C ARG A 81 -21.90 -5.11 -18.37
N PHE A 82 -21.78 -5.45 -17.09
CA PHE A 82 -20.76 -6.39 -16.61
C PHE A 82 -20.98 -7.78 -17.21
N ILE A 83 -22.19 -8.33 -17.12
CA ILE A 83 -22.53 -9.65 -17.64
C ILE A 83 -22.37 -9.69 -19.17
N ALA A 84 -22.87 -8.68 -19.88
CA ALA A 84 -22.78 -8.62 -21.34
C ALA A 84 -21.35 -8.48 -21.85
N ARG A 85 -20.54 -7.57 -21.26
CA ARG A 85 -19.20 -7.24 -21.78
C ARG A 85 -18.09 -8.09 -21.19
N ARG A 86 -18.15 -8.37 -19.88
CA ARG A 86 -17.09 -9.09 -19.17
C ARG A 86 -17.29 -10.59 -19.26
N LEU A 87 -18.51 -11.07 -19.02
CA LEU A 87 -18.83 -12.51 -19.08
C LEU A 87 -19.22 -12.97 -20.49
N LYS A 88 -19.45 -12.04 -21.43
CA LYS A 88 -19.86 -12.32 -22.81
C LYS A 88 -21.14 -13.16 -22.88
N LEU A 89 -22.04 -12.96 -21.92
CA LEU A 89 -23.32 -13.67 -21.84
C LEU A 89 -24.45 -12.83 -22.48
N PRO A 90 -25.40 -13.45 -23.19
CA PRO A 90 -26.56 -12.78 -23.77
C PRO A 90 -27.58 -12.48 -22.68
N VAL A 91 -27.37 -11.37 -21.97
CA VAL A 91 -28.26 -10.88 -20.93
C VAL A 91 -29.21 -9.84 -21.49
N HIS A 92 -30.47 -9.90 -21.05
CA HIS A 92 -31.51 -8.95 -21.41
C HIS A 92 -32.22 -8.43 -20.15
N GLU A 93 -32.44 -7.12 -20.08
CA GLU A 93 -33.36 -6.53 -19.11
C GLU A 93 -34.81 -6.83 -19.54
N ILE A 94 -35.54 -7.60 -18.74
CA ILE A 94 -36.92 -7.98 -19.05
C ILE A 94 -37.94 -7.11 -18.31
N GLU A 95 -37.54 -6.51 -17.20
CA GLU A 95 -38.40 -5.66 -16.39
C GLU A 95 -37.58 -4.63 -15.62
N ARG A 96 -38.13 -3.43 -15.46
CA ARG A 96 -37.55 -2.35 -14.66
C ARG A 96 -38.59 -1.80 -13.69
N ARG A 97 -38.32 -1.88 -12.39
CA ARG A 97 -39.16 -1.34 -11.32
C ARG A 97 -38.36 -0.31 -10.52
N GLY A 98 -38.42 0.94 -10.95
CA GLY A 98 -37.60 2.02 -10.36
C GLY A 98 -36.11 1.75 -10.57
N ASP A 99 -35.40 1.48 -9.47
CA ASP A 99 -33.97 1.16 -9.44
C ASP A 99 -33.69 -0.34 -9.54
N GLU A 100 -34.71 -1.19 -9.40
CA GLU A 100 -34.59 -2.62 -9.58
C GLU A 100 -34.67 -2.99 -11.06
N ARG A 101 -33.68 -3.76 -11.51
CA ARG A 101 -33.57 -4.30 -12.87
C ARG A 101 -33.64 -5.81 -12.79
N VAL A 102 -34.58 -6.39 -13.52
CA VAL A 102 -34.71 -7.83 -13.64
C VAL A 102 -34.00 -8.24 -14.92
N LEU A 103 -32.90 -8.95 -14.75
CA LEU A 103 -32.06 -9.43 -15.84
C LEU A 103 -32.33 -10.91 -16.09
N GLN A 104 -32.44 -11.29 -17.34
CA GLN A 104 -32.64 -12.67 -17.78
C GLN A 104 -31.56 -13.07 -18.78
N ILE A 105 -31.04 -14.29 -18.62
CA ILE A 105 -30.15 -14.96 -19.57
C ILE A 105 -30.90 -16.17 -20.08
N ARG A 106 -31.24 -16.19 -21.37
CA ARG A 106 -31.86 -17.37 -21.99
C ARG A 106 -30.78 -18.30 -22.50
N LEU A 107 -30.85 -19.56 -22.15
CA LEU A 107 -29.84 -20.54 -22.55
C LEU A 107 -29.86 -20.77 -24.07
N ALA A 108 -31.01 -20.58 -24.72
CA ALA A 108 -31.15 -20.62 -26.17
C ALA A 108 -30.29 -19.56 -26.89
N ASP A 109 -30.11 -18.39 -26.27
CA ASP A 109 -29.35 -17.28 -26.86
C ASP A 109 -27.82 -17.47 -26.68
N MET A 110 -27.40 -18.39 -25.80
CA MET A 110 -26.00 -18.68 -25.52
C MET A 110 -25.29 -19.48 -26.62
N GLY A 111 -26.01 -19.92 -27.67
CA GLY A 111 -25.47 -20.65 -28.83
C GLY A 111 -24.89 -19.77 -29.94
N GLY A 112 -24.80 -18.46 -29.74
CA GLY A 112 -24.50 -17.49 -30.80
C GLY A 112 -23.03 -17.24 -31.11
N ARG A 113 -22.30 -18.24 -31.61
CA ARG A 113 -21.20 -18.18 -32.59
C ARG A 113 -20.57 -19.58 -32.71
N SER A 114 -20.94 -20.31 -33.76
CA SER A 114 -20.53 -21.69 -34.11
C SER A 114 -21.45 -22.85 -33.71
N SER A 115 -22.75 -22.62 -33.51
CA SER A 115 -23.74 -23.67 -33.75
C SER A 115 -24.60 -23.34 -34.96
N SER A 116 -23.97 -23.35 -36.14
CA SER A 116 -24.69 -23.70 -37.36
C SER A 116 -25.22 -25.13 -37.19
N LYS A 117 -26.38 -25.28 -36.54
CA LYS A 117 -27.38 -26.24 -37.03
C LYS A 117 -27.94 -25.68 -38.35
N SER A 118 -27.06 -25.44 -39.32
CA SER A 118 -27.48 -25.39 -40.69
C SER A 118 -27.80 -26.83 -41.05
N ARG A 119 -29.07 -27.22 -40.94
CA ARG A 119 -29.64 -28.24 -41.83
C ARG A 119 -29.70 -27.67 -43.26
N GLN A 120 -28.62 -27.06 -43.71
CA GLN A 120 -28.50 -26.54 -45.05
C GLN A 120 -27.66 -27.55 -45.79
N SER A 121 -28.34 -28.59 -46.28
CA SER A 121 -27.82 -29.39 -47.38
C SER A 121 -27.85 -28.45 -48.59
N ASN A 122 -26.69 -27.86 -48.93
CA ASN A 122 -26.52 -27.27 -50.24
C ASN A 122 -26.31 -28.43 -51.22
N THR A 123 -27.40 -28.94 -51.78
CA THR A 123 -27.33 -29.85 -52.92
C THR A 123 -27.12 -29.00 -54.17
N THR A 124 -25.88 -28.92 -54.63
CA THR A 124 -25.53 -28.28 -55.91
C THR A 124 -25.42 -29.39 -56.96
N THR A 125 -26.46 -29.54 -57.78
CA THR A 125 -26.42 -30.43 -58.96
C THR A 125 -25.76 -29.69 -60.11
N THR A 126 -24.53 -30.08 -60.47
CA THR A 126 -23.80 -29.50 -61.60
C THR A 126 -23.56 -30.60 -62.63
N THR A 127 -24.26 -30.55 -63.76
CA THR A 127 -24.05 -31.50 -64.88
C THR A 127 -22.84 -31.06 -65.69
N ASN A 128 -21.68 -31.65 -65.42
CA ASN A 128 -20.47 -31.38 -66.21
C ASN A 128 -20.37 -32.37 -67.38
N THR A 129 -20.63 -31.89 -68.60
CA THR A 129 -20.49 -32.67 -69.85
C THR A 129 -19.08 -32.60 -70.45
N SER A 130 -18.12 -31.95 -69.79
CA SER A 130 -16.76 -31.72 -70.30
C SER A 130 -15.68 -32.18 -69.30
N SER A 131 -14.77 -33.04 -69.76
CA SER A 131 -13.81 -33.80 -68.94
C SER A 131 -12.63 -32.99 -68.34
N SER A 132 -12.64 -31.66 -68.38
CA SER A 132 -11.51 -30.82 -67.96
C SER A 132 -11.87 -29.85 -66.82
N ALA A 133 -11.06 -29.85 -65.76
CA ALA A 133 -11.09 -28.83 -64.72
C ALA A 133 -9.82 -27.96 -64.86
N ALA A 134 -10.01 -26.67 -65.15
CA ALA A 134 -8.94 -25.68 -65.16
C ALA A 134 -9.01 -24.84 -63.88
N VAL A 135 -7.88 -24.70 -63.21
CA VAL A 135 -7.76 -24.07 -61.88
C VAL A 135 -6.70 -23.00 -61.98
N GLY A 136 -7.04 -21.77 -61.66
CA GLY A 136 -6.09 -20.66 -61.60
C GLY A 136 -6.06 -20.03 -60.22
N ARG A 137 -4.86 -19.74 -59.71
CA ARG A 137 -4.55 -19.21 -58.37
C ARG A 137 -4.74 -20.24 -57.24
N ASP A 138 -4.49 -19.80 -56.00
CA ASP A 138 -4.59 -20.65 -54.81
C ASP A 138 -6.04 -21.08 -54.58
N ASN A 139 -6.30 -22.39 -54.67
CA ASN A 139 -7.60 -22.96 -54.40
C ASN A 139 -7.52 -23.82 -53.13
N THR A 140 -8.24 -23.41 -52.08
CA THR A 140 -8.21 -24.03 -50.75
C THR A 140 -9.30 -25.09 -50.54
N GLY A 141 -10.08 -25.38 -51.58
CA GLY A 141 -11.14 -26.39 -51.59
C GLY A 141 -10.77 -27.65 -52.37
N VAL A 142 -11.70 -28.62 -52.43
CA VAL A 142 -11.53 -29.86 -53.21
C VAL A 142 -12.03 -29.65 -54.63
N MET A 143 -11.23 -30.08 -55.62
CA MET A 143 -11.58 -29.96 -57.04
C MET A 143 -11.80 -31.34 -57.63
N LEU A 144 -12.96 -31.52 -58.25
CA LEU A 144 -13.39 -32.78 -58.84
C LEU A 144 -13.63 -32.59 -60.34
N SER A 145 -13.03 -33.43 -61.17
CA SER A 145 -13.19 -33.42 -62.64
C SER A 145 -13.61 -34.80 -63.15
N GLY A 146 -14.32 -34.85 -64.29
CA GLY A 146 -14.69 -36.11 -64.94
C GLY A 146 -15.84 -36.90 -64.30
N VAL A 147 -16.75 -36.23 -63.57
CA VAL A 147 -17.75 -36.86 -62.69
C VAL A 147 -19.11 -37.13 -63.36
N SER A 148 -19.15 -37.23 -64.69
CA SER A 148 -20.39 -37.44 -65.45
C SER A 148 -21.06 -38.75 -65.00
N ASP A 149 -22.37 -38.69 -64.73
CA ASP A 149 -23.19 -39.80 -64.23
C ASP A 149 -22.65 -40.52 -62.98
N SER A 150 -21.92 -39.80 -62.12
CA SER A 150 -21.35 -40.35 -60.88
C SER A 150 -21.87 -39.62 -59.63
N ASP A 151 -22.32 -40.39 -58.64
CA ASP A 151 -22.63 -39.86 -57.31
C ASP A 151 -21.36 -39.80 -56.46
N ILE A 152 -20.82 -38.60 -56.24
CA ILE A 152 -19.64 -38.42 -55.38
C ILE A 152 -20.06 -37.91 -54.02
N ASN A 153 -19.89 -38.77 -53.02
CA ASN A 153 -20.07 -38.42 -51.62
C ASN A 153 -18.71 -38.04 -51.01
N LEU A 154 -18.42 -36.74 -50.95
CA LEU A 154 -17.22 -36.21 -50.30
C LEU A 154 -17.56 -35.75 -48.88
N THR A 155 -16.99 -36.41 -47.87
CA THR A 155 -17.05 -35.96 -46.48
C THR A 155 -15.70 -35.35 -46.10
N MET A 156 -15.63 -34.02 -45.99
CA MET A 156 -14.48 -33.33 -45.41
C MET A 156 -14.67 -33.19 -43.90
N THR A 157 -13.66 -33.61 -43.13
CA THR A 157 -13.66 -33.49 -41.67
C THR A 157 -12.54 -32.56 -41.23
N ASP A 158 -12.87 -31.54 -40.45
CA ASP A 158 -11.95 -30.45 -40.06
C ASP A 158 -11.01 -30.82 -38.89
N HIS A 159 -10.68 -32.10 -38.71
CA HIS A 159 -9.93 -32.60 -37.56
C HIS A 159 -8.59 -31.87 -37.35
N GLY A 160 -7.90 -31.51 -38.43
CA GLY A 160 -6.63 -30.76 -38.36
C GLY A 160 -6.81 -29.34 -37.84
N ALA A 161 -7.86 -28.62 -38.29
CA ALA A 161 -8.14 -27.27 -37.82
C ALA A 161 -8.55 -27.26 -36.35
N MET A 162 -9.32 -28.28 -35.91
CA MET A 162 -9.76 -28.40 -34.52
C MET A 162 -8.60 -28.76 -33.58
N ALA A 163 -7.67 -29.62 -34.02
CA ALA A 163 -6.46 -29.94 -33.25
C ALA A 163 -5.51 -28.75 -33.11
N ILE A 164 -5.39 -27.92 -34.16
CA ILE A 164 -4.62 -26.67 -34.09
C ILE A 164 -5.30 -25.68 -33.14
N ALA A 165 -6.62 -25.50 -33.25
CA ALA A 165 -7.38 -24.61 -32.36
C ALA A 165 -7.29 -25.04 -30.89
N GLY A 166 -7.33 -26.34 -30.60
CA GLY A 166 -7.13 -26.89 -29.27
C GLY A 166 -5.76 -26.56 -28.68
N ARG A 167 -4.69 -26.78 -29.45
CA ARG A 167 -3.31 -26.45 -29.03
C ARG A 167 -3.12 -24.95 -28.81
N THR A 168 -3.64 -24.11 -29.70
CA THR A 168 -3.57 -22.65 -29.53
C THR A 168 -4.34 -22.19 -28.29
N ALA A 169 -5.48 -22.82 -27.97
CA ALA A 169 -6.21 -22.53 -26.75
C ALA A 169 -5.41 -22.95 -25.50
N GLU A 170 -4.79 -24.13 -25.52
CA GLU A 170 -3.92 -24.62 -24.44
C GLU A 170 -2.71 -23.71 -24.21
N GLU A 171 -2.00 -23.33 -25.27
CA GLU A 171 -0.88 -22.37 -25.21
C GLU A 171 -1.32 -21.01 -24.67
N ALA A 172 -2.52 -20.54 -25.04
CA ALA A 172 -3.07 -19.28 -24.51
C ALA A 172 -3.40 -19.36 -23.01
N PHE A 173 -3.91 -20.51 -22.55
CA PHE A 173 -4.16 -20.73 -21.12
C PHE A 173 -2.86 -20.87 -20.32
N ASP A 174 -1.87 -21.57 -20.86
CA ASP A 174 -0.56 -21.71 -20.23
C ASP A 174 0.15 -20.35 -20.12
N PHE A 175 0.17 -19.58 -21.22
CA PHE A 175 0.67 -18.21 -21.21
C PHE A 175 -0.06 -17.32 -20.19
N GLY A 176 -1.40 -17.39 -20.15
CA GLY A 176 -2.20 -16.65 -19.18
C GLY A 176 -1.86 -17.02 -17.73
N THR A 177 -1.68 -18.31 -17.46
CA THR A 177 -1.30 -18.82 -16.13
C THR A 177 0.10 -18.36 -15.74
N GLN A 178 1.06 -18.42 -16.67
CA GLN A 178 2.41 -17.96 -16.45
C GLN A 178 2.47 -16.45 -16.19
N ALA A 179 1.69 -15.65 -16.92
CA ALA A 179 1.59 -14.21 -16.69
C ALA A 179 1.01 -13.89 -15.28
N LEU A 180 0.03 -14.66 -14.82
CA LEU A 180 -0.52 -14.51 -13.46
C LEU A 180 0.52 -14.87 -12.39
N ARG A 181 1.31 -15.94 -12.57
CA ARG A 181 2.38 -16.32 -11.64
C ARG A 181 3.49 -15.28 -11.56
N VAL A 182 3.87 -14.70 -12.70
CA VAL A 182 4.84 -13.58 -12.72
C VAL A 182 4.29 -12.38 -11.96
N ASN A 183 3.02 -12.02 -12.17
CA ASN A 183 2.40 -10.92 -11.44
C ASN A 183 2.34 -11.19 -9.93
N GLU A 184 1.99 -12.42 -9.52
CA GLU A 184 2.01 -12.82 -8.11
C GLU A 184 3.40 -12.67 -7.49
N SER A 185 4.45 -13.13 -8.17
CA SER A 185 5.83 -12.98 -7.73
C SER A 185 6.23 -11.51 -7.59
N VAL A 186 5.96 -10.68 -8.60
CA VAL A 186 6.30 -9.25 -8.58
C VAL A 186 5.57 -8.51 -7.46
N VAL A 187 4.30 -8.84 -7.23
CA VAL A 187 3.52 -8.28 -6.11
C VAL A 187 4.10 -8.75 -4.78
N GLY A 188 4.44 -10.03 -4.62
CA GLY A 188 5.08 -10.56 -3.43
C GLY A 188 6.41 -9.87 -3.11
N ASP A 189 7.29 -9.73 -4.10
CA ASP A 189 8.57 -9.04 -3.97
C ASP A 189 8.38 -7.56 -3.62
N SER A 190 7.39 -6.90 -4.21
CA SER A 190 7.05 -5.50 -3.91
C SER A 190 6.59 -5.33 -2.47
N LEU A 191 5.76 -6.25 -1.96
CA LEU A 191 5.31 -6.23 -0.56
C LEU A 191 6.46 -6.46 0.41
N ASN A 192 7.37 -7.41 0.10
CA ASN A 192 8.58 -7.65 0.90
C ASN A 192 9.50 -6.42 0.92
N MET A 193 9.63 -5.72 -0.21
CA MET A 193 10.43 -4.48 -0.26
C MET A 193 9.81 -3.36 0.57
N VAL A 194 8.49 -3.23 0.55
CA VAL A 194 7.77 -2.25 1.40
C VAL A 194 7.97 -2.58 2.88
N ASP A 195 7.84 -3.85 3.27
CA ASP A 195 8.06 -4.31 4.64
C ASP A 195 9.48 -4.00 5.13
N ASN A 196 10.50 -4.33 4.34
CA ASN A 196 11.88 -4.00 4.65
C ASN A 196 12.12 -2.48 4.73
N SER A 197 11.46 -1.69 3.86
CA SER A 197 11.55 -0.23 3.93
C SER A 197 10.92 0.33 5.20
N LEU A 198 9.81 -0.23 5.67
CA LEU A 198 9.19 0.17 6.93
C LEU A 198 10.09 -0.16 8.12
N HIS A 199 10.72 -1.34 8.11
CA HIS A 199 11.71 -1.70 9.12
C HIS A 199 12.91 -0.75 9.16
N VAL A 200 13.44 -0.33 8.01
CA VAL A 200 14.52 0.68 7.97
C VAL A 200 14.06 2.02 8.54
N VAL A 201 12.83 2.45 8.22
CA VAL A 201 12.25 3.68 8.77
C VAL A 201 12.11 3.57 10.30
N ASP A 202 11.58 2.46 10.80
CA ASP A 202 11.39 2.22 12.24
C ASP A 202 12.74 2.29 12.99
N ASN A 203 13.74 1.55 12.50
CA ASN A 203 15.10 1.59 13.06
C ASN A 203 15.72 3.00 13.01
N THR A 204 15.54 3.72 11.89
CA THR A 204 16.08 5.08 11.75
C THR A 204 15.41 6.04 12.73
N VAL A 205 14.10 5.90 12.94
CA VAL A 205 13.34 6.72 13.89
C VAL A 205 13.76 6.41 15.33
N ASP A 206 13.92 5.14 15.69
CA ASP A 206 14.40 4.71 17.00
C ASP A 206 15.82 5.21 17.28
N GLU A 207 16.74 5.08 16.31
CA GLU A 207 18.10 5.63 16.43
C GLU A 207 18.09 7.16 16.57
N ALA A 208 17.24 7.87 15.82
CA ALA A 208 17.12 9.31 15.91
C ALA A 208 16.60 9.76 17.29
N PHE A 209 15.60 9.07 17.85
CA PHE A 209 15.12 9.33 19.20
C PHE A 209 16.17 8.97 20.27
N GLY A 210 16.88 7.85 20.11
CA GLY A 210 17.96 7.45 21.01
C GLY A 210 19.11 8.46 21.02
N PHE A 211 19.52 8.94 19.84
CA PHE A 211 20.50 10.02 19.72
C PHE A 211 20.00 11.32 20.36
N GLY A 212 18.75 11.71 20.10
CA GLY A 212 18.14 12.90 20.71
C GLY A 212 18.08 12.83 22.24
N ALA A 213 17.70 11.68 22.79
CA ALA A 213 17.70 11.44 24.23
C ALA A 213 19.11 11.54 24.82
N SER A 214 20.09 10.89 24.19
CA SER A 214 21.50 10.92 24.63
C SER A 214 22.08 12.33 24.58
N ALA A 215 21.78 13.09 23.52
CA ALA A 215 22.23 14.48 23.39
C ALA A 215 21.60 15.40 24.45
N LEU A 216 20.33 15.18 24.80
CA LEU A 216 19.66 15.92 25.88
C LEU A 216 20.21 15.54 27.26
N GLU A 217 20.53 14.27 27.47
CA GLU A 217 21.16 13.78 28.71
C GLU A 217 22.54 14.41 28.90
N GLU A 218 23.41 14.36 27.89
CA GLU A 218 24.73 15.02 27.90
C GLU A 218 24.59 16.53 28.14
N GLN A 219 23.65 17.20 27.46
CA GLN A 219 23.41 18.63 27.65
C GLN A 219 22.95 18.94 29.08
N SER A 220 22.15 18.06 29.69
CA SER A 220 21.74 18.17 31.09
C SER A 220 22.93 18.00 32.03
N GLU A 221 23.79 17.01 31.79
CA GLU A 221 25.00 16.76 32.59
C GLU A 221 25.99 17.94 32.53
N VAL A 222 26.28 18.45 31.34
CA VAL A 222 27.12 19.65 31.14
C VAL A 222 26.51 20.86 31.84
N SER A 223 25.19 21.03 31.76
CA SER A 223 24.48 22.12 32.44
C SER A 223 24.57 21.98 33.97
N GLN A 224 24.40 20.77 34.50
CA GLN A 224 24.54 20.46 35.92
C GLN A 224 25.95 20.77 36.41
N TYR A 225 26.97 20.32 35.67
CA TYR A 225 28.38 20.60 35.97
C TYR A 225 28.70 22.10 35.96
N ALA A 226 28.15 22.84 34.99
CA ALA A 226 28.29 24.29 34.92
C ALA A 226 27.63 24.98 36.12
N ILE A 227 26.43 24.55 36.53
CA ILE A 227 25.73 25.06 37.72
C ILE A 227 26.54 24.78 38.99
N ASP A 228 27.07 23.58 39.16
CA ASP A 228 27.88 23.21 40.32
C ASP A 228 29.19 24.00 40.37
N SER A 229 29.81 24.23 39.20
CA SER A 229 31.00 25.09 39.08
C SER A 229 30.68 26.53 39.48
N ILE A 230 29.56 27.10 39.02
CA ILE A 230 29.11 28.44 39.40
C ILE A 230 28.84 28.52 40.91
N LYS A 231 28.21 27.50 41.49
CA LYS A 231 27.93 27.43 42.93
C LYS A 231 29.21 27.37 43.75
N SER A 232 30.18 26.57 43.33
CA SER A 232 31.51 26.49 43.95
C SER A 232 32.24 27.83 43.89
N MET A 233 32.27 28.47 42.71
CA MET A 233 32.85 29.80 42.54
C MET A 233 32.16 30.86 43.40
N ALA A 234 30.83 30.86 43.46
CA ALA A 234 30.07 31.79 44.30
C ALA A 234 30.37 31.58 45.79
N GLY A 235 30.54 30.34 46.23
CA GLY A 235 31.00 30.01 47.58
C GLY A 235 32.40 30.56 47.86
N GLN A 236 33.35 30.33 46.96
CA GLN A 236 34.71 30.87 47.08
C GLN A 236 34.75 32.40 47.08
N GLN A 237 33.97 33.05 46.21
CA GLN A 237 33.85 34.52 46.19
C GLN A 237 33.26 35.05 47.50
N THR A 238 32.27 34.36 48.07
CA THR A 238 31.68 34.71 49.36
C THR A 238 32.71 34.62 50.48
N GLU A 239 33.47 33.53 50.56
CA GLU A 239 34.53 33.37 51.57
C GLU A 239 35.67 34.37 51.39
N THR A 240 36.08 34.63 50.15
CA THR A 240 37.08 35.67 49.83
C THR A 240 36.60 37.05 50.27
N THR A 241 35.31 37.36 50.03
CA THR A 241 34.69 38.63 50.45
C THR A 241 34.64 38.73 51.96
N LYS A 242 34.24 37.66 52.67
CA LYS A 242 34.28 37.62 54.14
C LYS A 242 35.68 37.83 54.68
N ALA A 243 36.69 37.17 54.11
CA ALA A 243 38.08 37.34 54.50
C ALA A 243 38.57 38.78 54.26
N ALA A 244 38.20 39.38 53.12
CA ALA A 244 38.52 40.77 52.82
C ALA A 244 37.84 41.75 53.79
N ILE A 245 36.57 41.53 54.14
CA ILE A 245 35.85 42.33 55.15
C ILE A 245 36.53 42.17 56.52
N ALA A 246 36.80 40.94 56.96
CA ALA A 246 37.47 40.70 58.24
C ALA A 246 38.87 41.31 58.29
N LEU A 247 39.61 41.31 57.18
CA LEU A 247 40.90 41.98 57.05
C LEU A 247 40.76 43.50 57.09
N ALA A 248 39.73 44.07 56.45
CA ALA A 248 39.42 45.49 56.51
C ALA A 248 39.01 45.93 57.93
N ASP A 249 38.16 45.15 58.60
CA ASP A 249 37.78 45.37 59.99
C ASP A 249 39.00 45.25 60.93
N GLY A 250 39.85 44.25 60.71
CA GLY A 250 41.12 44.09 61.41
C GLY A 250 42.06 45.28 61.22
N ALA A 251 42.20 45.78 60.00
CA ALA A 251 43.00 46.96 59.69
C ALA A 251 42.42 48.23 60.36
N LYS A 252 41.10 48.42 60.29
CA LYS A 252 40.41 49.53 60.95
C LYS A 252 40.54 49.47 62.48
N SER A 253 40.48 48.27 63.07
CA SER A 253 40.69 48.08 64.51
C SER A 253 42.13 48.35 64.92
N ARG A 254 43.12 47.98 64.09
CA ARG A 254 44.53 48.36 64.27
C ARG A 254 44.75 49.86 64.11
N GLU A 255 44.01 50.54 63.24
CA GLU A 255 44.05 51.99 63.11
C GLU A 255 43.47 52.67 64.35
N GLN A 256 42.36 52.13 64.91
CA GLN A 256 41.74 52.63 66.14
C GLN A 256 42.52 52.31 67.42
N THR A 257 43.26 51.20 67.46
CA THR A 257 44.12 50.82 68.61
C THR A 257 45.55 51.31 68.47
N GLY A 258 45.95 51.78 67.28
CA GLY A 258 47.26 52.34 66.98
C GLY A 258 47.48 53.78 67.46
N THR A 259 46.54 54.36 68.21
CA THR A 259 46.72 55.62 68.94
C THR A 259 47.05 55.35 70.41
N SER A 260 48.18 54.69 70.69
CA SER A 260 48.97 54.83 71.93
C SER A 260 50.22 53.95 71.84
N GLU A 261 51.40 54.58 71.93
CA GLU A 261 52.73 53.95 72.05
C GLU A 261 53.24 53.10 70.86
N SER A 262 53.71 53.76 69.79
CA SER A 262 54.75 53.17 68.93
C SER A 262 55.97 54.08 68.91
N ASP A 263 57.04 53.56 69.50
CA ASP A 263 58.35 54.15 69.73
C ASP A 263 58.90 54.96 68.55
N ASN A 264 58.79 56.28 68.68
CA ASN A 264 59.39 57.27 67.78
C ASN A 264 60.91 57.43 68.01
N SER A 265 61.55 56.47 68.71
CA SER A 265 62.98 56.49 69.05
C SER A 265 63.85 56.22 67.82
N MET A 266 63.38 55.41 66.87
CA MET A 266 64.12 55.07 65.65
C MET A 266 64.08 56.21 64.63
N LEU A 267 62.91 56.86 64.45
CA LEU A 267 62.75 58.02 63.57
C LEU A 267 63.47 59.26 64.11
N LYS A 268 63.43 59.52 65.42
CA LYS A 268 64.23 60.60 66.03
C LYS A 268 65.74 60.37 65.88
N LYS A 269 66.22 59.13 66.04
CA LYS A 269 67.65 58.80 65.82
C LYS A 269 68.05 58.98 64.36
N LEU A 270 67.24 58.50 63.41
CA LEU A 270 67.52 58.63 61.97
C LEU A 270 67.54 60.11 61.53
N SER A 271 66.59 60.91 62.01
CA SER A 271 66.52 62.36 61.76
C SER A 271 67.76 63.08 62.30
N LEU A 272 68.20 62.75 63.52
CA LEU A 272 69.38 63.35 64.13
C LEU A 272 70.66 63.02 63.34
N THR A 273 70.83 61.76 62.92
CA THR A 273 72.01 61.34 62.16
C THR A 273 72.08 62.01 60.79
N MET A 274 70.95 62.13 60.09
CA MET A 274 70.88 62.86 58.81
C MET A 274 71.19 64.36 58.96
N GLY A 275 70.74 65.00 60.04
CA GLY A 275 71.05 66.41 60.33
C GLY A 275 72.54 66.67 60.60
N ILE A 276 73.21 65.75 61.30
CA ILE A 276 74.66 65.86 61.57
C ILE A 276 75.47 65.66 60.28
N ILE A 277 75.11 64.69 59.43
CA ILE A 277 75.80 64.46 58.15
C ILE A 277 75.66 65.68 57.23
N GLY A 278 74.46 66.26 57.13
CA GLY A 278 74.23 67.44 56.30
C GLY A 278 75.04 68.67 56.75
N THR A 279 75.15 68.89 58.06
CA THR A 279 75.91 70.03 58.60
C THR A 279 77.42 69.88 58.41
N ILE A 280 77.97 68.66 58.54
CA ILE A 280 79.39 68.39 58.27
C ILE A 280 79.74 68.65 56.79
N ILE A 281 78.90 68.19 55.86
CA ILE A 281 79.11 68.43 54.42
C ILE A 281 79.08 69.92 54.12
N THR A 282 78.13 70.66 54.72
CA THR A 282 77.99 72.10 54.49
C THR A 282 79.21 72.88 55.01
N ILE A 283 79.74 72.52 56.19
CA ILE A 283 80.97 73.14 56.73
C ILE A 283 82.19 72.77 55.90
N GLY A 284 82.30 71.53 55.41
CA GLY A 284 83.38 71.10 54.53
C GLY A 284 83.43 71.86 53.20
N VAL A 285 82.27 72.10 52.57
CA VAL A 285 82.17 72.89 51.35
C VAL A 285 82.50 74.38 51.61
N LEU A 286 82.09 74.92 52.76
CA LEU A 286 82.32 76.33 53.11
C LEU A 286 83.76 76.61 53.54
N MET A 287 84.50 75.61 54.04
CA MET A 287 85.95 75.69 54.28
C MET A 287 86.77 75.49 53.00
N ALA A 288 86.34 74.64 52.07
CA ALA A 288 87.01 74.46 50.78
C ALA A 288 86.85 75.67 49.83
N GLY A 289 85.78 76.46 49.97
CA GLY A 289 85.57 77.70 49.22
C GLY A 289 86.36 78.92 49.72
N ARG A 290 87.16 78.79 50.79
CA ARG A 290 87.92 79.89 51.41
C ARG A 290 89.44 79.82 51.19
N SER A 291 89.92 78.85 50.41
CA SER A 291 91.34 78.67 50.07
C SER A 291 91.66 78.75 48.58
N SER A 292 90.93 79.58 47.81
CA SER A 292 91.30 79.98 46.45
C SER A 292 91.16 81.49 46.28
#